data_AF-A0A383AAB8-F1
#
_entry.id   AF-A0A383AAB8-F1
#
_cell.length_a   1.000
_cell.length_b   1.000
_cell.length_c   1.000
_cell.angle_alpha   90.00
_cell.angle_beta   90.00
_cell.angle_gamma   90.00
#
_symmetry.space_group_name_H-M   'P 1'
#
loop_
_entity.id
_entity.type
_entity.pdbx_description
1 polymer ?
#
loop_
_entity_poly.entity_id
_entity_poly.type
_entity_poly.pdbx_seq_one_letter_code
_entity_poly.pdbx_strand_id
1 'polypeptide(L)'
;QVDLVLNALVGAPGMEPTLEALNAGVDVALSNKESLVVAGDLIRAAMGNTGANLFPVDSEHSAIWQCMVGESITDIEKIILTGSGGPFRQRPIETFVDIIVSDALNHPNWDMGQKITIDSATMMNKGLEVIEAYWLFNMQVSQIDIVVHPQSIIHSMVEFKDGSIKAQMGVPDMKVPIQYALTYPNHLDAPWERLDFKSLGDLSFEAPDFDKFPCIKLAYMSLDKMGTAPAVLNMANDYCVYKFLNEEIKFT
;
A
#
# COMPACT_ATOMS: atom_id res chain seq x y z
N GLN A 1 3.12 3.91 30.45
CA GLN A 1 4.15 3.96 29.39
C GLN A 1 3.58 3.20 28.21
N VAL A 2 3.65 3.77 27.00
CA VAL A 2 3.15 3.15 25.76
C VAL A 2 4.37 2.81 24.93
N ASP A 3 4.48 1.56 24.50
CA ASP A 3 5.63 1.09 23.73
C ASP A 3 5.38 1.18 22.22
N LEU A 4 4.13 0.97 21.80
CA LEU A 4 3.73 0.92 20.39
C LEU A 4 2.30 1.48 20.22
N VAL A 5 2.09 2.30 19.19
CA VAL A 5 0.77 2.79 18.79
C VAL A 5 0.37 2.20 17.44
N LEU A 6 -0.79 1.55 17.35
CA LEU A 6 -1.40 1.17 16.07
C LEU A 6 -2.24 2.34 15.55
N ASN A 7 -1.82 2.93 14.43
CA ASN A 7 -2.59 3.96 13.76
C ASN A 7 -3.33 3.39 12.54
N ALA A 8 -4.65 3.27 12.69
CA ALA A 8 -5.58 2.78 11.68
C ALA A 8 -6.66 3.82 11.31
N LEU A 9 -6.38 5.10 11.55
CA LEU A 9 -7.26 6.18 11.09
C LEU A 9 -7.29 6.21 9.56
N VAL A 10 -8.37 6.73 8.96
CA VAL A 10 -8.53 6.85 7.51
C VAL A 10 -8.20 8.27 7.06
N GLY A 11 -7.42 8.39 5.98
CA GLY A 11 -7.09 9.68 5.36
C GLY A 11 -6.09 10.53 6.13
N ALA A 12 -5.95 11.79 5.73
CA ALA A 12 -5.00 12.75 6.29
C ALA A 12 -5.06 12.96 7.82
N PRO A 13 -6.21 12.81 8.53
CA PRO A 13 -6.25 12.92 9.99
C PRO A 13 -5.33 11.93 10.74
N GLY A 14 -4.90 10.84 10.10
CA GLY A 14 -3.93 9.92 10.69
C GLY A 14 -2.52 10.51 10.84
N MET A 15 -2.19 11.58 10.12
CA MET A 15 -0.84 12.15 10.07
C MET A 15 -0.39 12.76 11.41
N GLU A 16 -1.25 13.56 12.03
CA GLU A 16 -0.92 14.24 13.29
C GLU A 16 -0.66 13.24 14.44
N PRO A 17 -1.53 12.22 14.70
CA PRO A 17 -1.23 11.18 15.69
C PRO A 17 0.05 10.40 15.43
N THR A 18 0.38 10.13 14.16
CA THR A 18 1.65 9.46 13.78
C THR A 18 2.85 10.31 14.19
N LEU A 19 2.83 11.60 13.84
CA LEU A 19 3.93 12.52 14.19
C LEU A 19 4.07 12.70 15.70
N GLU A 20 2.96 12.86 16.43
CA GLU A 20 2.98 13.00 17.89
C GLU A 20 3.57 11.78 18.59
N ALA A 21 3.21 10.56 18.15
CA ALA A 21 3.78 9.33 18.68
C ALA A 21 5.30 9.25 18.42
N LEU A 22 5.73 9.50 17.18
CA LEU A 22 7.15 9.44 16.82
C LEU A 22 7.98 10.53 17.51
N ASN A 23 7.44 11.75 17.67
CA ASN A 23 8.07 12.85 18.40
C ASN A 23 8.20 12.56 19.89
N ALA A 24 7.29 11.75 20.46
CA ALA A 24 7.39 11.25 21.82
C ALA A 24 8.36 10.06 21.98
N GLY A 25 8.98 9.59 20.89
CA GLY A 25 9.87 8.42 20.91
C GLY A 25 9.12 7.09 21.02
N VAL A 26 7.83 7.06 20.66
CA VAL A 26 7.00 5.85 20.69
C VAL A 26 6.93 5.26 19.30
N ASP A 27 7.14 3.95 19.20
CA ASP A 27 7.05 3.25 17.92
C ASP A 27 5.61 3.26 17.38
N VAL A 28 5.45 3.20 16.06
CA VAL A 28 4.14 3.24 15.41
C VAL A 28 3.99 2.06 14.46
N ALA A 29 2.92 1.27 14.63
CA ALA A 29 2.42 0.36 13.61
C ALA A 29 1.43 1.14 12.73
N LEU A 30 1.79 1.39 11.48
CA LEU A 30 1.07 2.30 10.59
C LEU A 30 0.27 1.54 9.53
N SER A 31 -1.06 1.64 9.62
CA SER A 31 -2.00 1.19 8.57
C SER A 31 -2.51 2.36 7.71
N ASN A 32 -2.32 3.60 8.16
CA ASN A 32 -2.74 4.80 7.45
C ASN A 32 -1.67 5.25 6.44
N LYS A 33 -1.77 4.78 5.20
CA LYS A 33 -0.84 5.15 4.12
C LYS A 33 -0.80 6.65 3.84
N GLU A 34 -1.94 7.33 3.98
CA GLU A 34 -2.06 8.76 3.70
C GLU A 34 -1.11 9.61 4.56
N SER A 35 -0.79 9.19 5.79
CA SER A 35 0.22 9.85 6.64
C SER A 35 1.56 10.00 5.92
N LEU A 36 2.06 8.91 5.33
CA LEU A 36 3.33 8.92 4.60
C LEU A 36 3.23 9.63 3.26
N VAL A 37 2.09 9.54 2.58
CA VAL A 37 1.85 10.28 1.34
C VAL A 37 1.91 11.78 1.58
N VAL A 38 1.27 12.30 2.63
CA VAL A 38 1.16 13.75 2.85
C VAL A 38 2.32 14.35 3.64
N ALA A 39 3.03 13.57 4.46
CA ALA A 39 4.04 14.08 5.40
C ALA A 39 5.28 13.17 5.53
N GLY A 40 5.64 12.42 4.49
CA GLY A 40 6.72 11.43 4.55
C GLY A 40 8.09 12.00 4.97
N ASP A 41 8.44 13.22 4.56
CA ASP A 41 9.67 13.90 4.97
C ASP A 41 9.66 14.27 6.47
N LEU A 42 8.54 14.78 6.98
CA LEU A 42 8.35 15.10 8.39
C LEU A 42 8.38 13.85 9.26
N ILE A 43 7.73 12.77 8.82
CA ILE A 43 7.72 11.47 9.53
C ILE A 43 9.14 10.91 9.62
N ARG A 44 9.89 10.91 8.52
CA ARG A 44 11.30 10.47 8.53
C ARG A 44 12.18 11.34 9.42
N ALA A 45 11.96 12.65 9.44
CA ALA A 45 12.69 13.55 10.32
C ALA A 45 12.39 13.26 11.81
N ALA A 46 11.12 13.01 12.16
CA ALA A 46 10.72 12.64 13.51
C ALA A 46 11.40 11.33 13.95
N MET A 47 11.35 10.28 13.13
CA MET A 47 12.04 9.01 13.38
C MET A 47 13.55 9.21 13.58
N GLY A 48 14.19 10.02 12.75
CA GLY A 48 15.63 10.32 12.86
C GLY A 48 16.01 11.09 14.12
N ASN A 49 15.11 11.91 14.64
CA ASN A 49 15.35 12.73 15.85
C ASN A 49 15.17 11.93 17.15
N THR A 50 14.25 10.97 17.18
CA THR A 50 13.89 10.24 18.41
C THR A 50 14.40 8.80 18.44
N GLY A 51 14.70 8.21 17.27
CA GLY A 51 15.02 6.80 17.12
C GLY A 51 13.78 5.89 17.16
N ALA A 52 12.57 6.44 17.15
CA ALA A 52 11.34 5.67 17.06
C ALA A 52 11.21 4.98 15.69
N ASN A 53 10.58 3.82 15.68
CA ASN A 53 10.39 2.97 14.51
C ASN A 53 8.97 3.09 13.96
N LEU A 54 8.87 2.86 12.65
CA LEU A 54 7.61 2.78 11.93
C LEU A 54 7.49 1.38 11.32
N PHE A 55 6.47 0.63 11.75
CA PHE A 55 6.20 -0.73 11.30
C PHE A 55 5.04 -0.72 10.30
N PRO A 56 5.26 -1.14 9.04
CA PRO A 56 4.19 -1.15 8.04
C PRO A 56 3.14 -2.21 8.34
N VAL A 57 1.87 -1.78 8.36
CA VAL A 57 0.70 -2.67 8.50
C VAL A 57 -0.01 -2.86 7.16
N ASP A 58 0.15 -1.95 6.20
CA ASP A 58 -0.35 -2.16 4.85
C ASP A 58 0.24 -3.44 4.26
N SER A 59 -0.57 -4.22 3.54
CA SER A 59 -0.30 -5.65 3.29
C SER A 59 0.96 -5.85 2.46
N GLU A 60 1.11 -5.03 1.42
CA GLU A 60 2.22 -4.98 0.49
C GLU A 60 3.52 -4.57 1.20
N HIS A 61 3.48 -3.51 2.01
CA HIS A 61 4.66 -3.00 2.71
C HIS A 61 5.07 -3.91 3.86
N SER A 62 4.11 -4.53 4.54
CA SER A 62 4.39 -5.56 5.54
C SER A 62 5.05 -6.79 4.89
N ALA A 63 4.61 -7.17 3.68
CA ALA A 63 5.23 -8.23 2.89
C ALA A 63 6.67 -7.90 2.49
N ILE A 64 6.90 -6.69 1.99
CA ILE A 64 8.24 -6.18 1.66
C ILE A 64 9.13 -6.19 2.89
N TRP A 65 8.64 -5.63 4.00
CA TRP A 65 9.38 -5.58 5.25
C TRP A 65 9.77 -6.98 5.73
N GLN A 66 8.86 -7.93 5.72
CA GLN A 66 9.14 -9.34 6.04
C GLN A 66 10.23 -9.95 5.13
N CYS A 67 10.24 -9.61 3.84
CA CYS A 67 11.29 -10.06 2.91
C CYS A 67 12.65 -9.41 3.18
N MET A 68 12.67 -8.19 3.71
CA MET A 68 13.89 -7.43 4.02
C MET A 68 14.51 -7.80 5.38
N VAL A 69 13.75 -8.40 6.31
CA VAL A 69 14.27 -8.75 7.64
C VAL A 69 15.43 -9.75 7.51
N GLY A 70 16.58 -9.35 8.05
CA GLY A 70 17.83 -10.12 7.98
C GLY A 70 18.68 -9.83 6.74
N GLU A 71 18.22 -9.00 5.81
CA GLU A 71 18.94 -8.61 4.60
C GLU A 71 19.57 -7.22 4.72
N SER A 72 20.59 -6.96 3.91
CA SER A 72 21.15 -5.61 3.76
C SER A 72 20.34 -4.80 2.76
N ILE A 73 19.97 -3.57 3.12
CA ILE A 73 19.31 -2.64 2.19
C ILE A 73 20.16 -2.36 0.95
N THR A 74 21.49 -2.50 1.05
CA THR A 74 22.41 -2.32 -0.08
C THR A 74 22.34 -3.45 -1.09
N ASP A 75 21.76 -4.59 -0.73
CA ASP A 75 21.70 -5.77 -1.58
C ASP A 75 20.37 -5.83 -2.34
N ILE A 76 19.43 -4.96 -1.99
CA ILE A 76 18.15 -4.81 -2.65
C ILE A 76 18.36 -4.06 -3.97
N GLU A 77 17.91 -4.68 -5.06
CA GLU A 77 17.89 -4.07 -6.38
C GLU A 77 16.55 -3.34 -6.59
N LYS A 78 15.44 -4.01 -6.25
CA LYS A 78 14.09 -3.55 -6.58
C LYS A 78 13.04 -4.10 -5.62
N ILE A 79 12.01 -3.30 -5.38
CA ILE A 79 10.75 -3.69 -4.75
C ILE A 79 9.73 -3.96 -5.84
N ILE A 80 8.98 -5.05 -5.70
CA ILE A 80 7.87 -5.39 -6.61
C ILE A 80 6.57 -5.35 -5.80
N LEU A 81 5.83 -4.27 -5.96
CA LEU A 81 4.51 -4.06 -5.37
C LEU A 81 3.46 -4.82 -6.17
N THR A 82 2.89 -5.87 -5.60
CA THR A 82 1.79 -6.59 -6.25
C THR A 82 0.46 -5.90 -6.00
N GLY A 83 -0.49 -5.98 -6.92
CA GLY A 83 -1.86 -5.45 -6.73
C GLY A 83 -2.93 -6.29 -7.39
N SER A 84 -4.17 -6.29 -6.87
CA SER A 84 -5.27 -7.11 -7.44
C SER A 84 -5.69 -6.69 -8.87
N GLY A 85 -5.42 -5.42 -9.23
CA GLY A 85 -5.91 -4.76 -10.43
C GLY A 85 -7.33 -4.18 -10.31
N GLY A 86 -7.96 -4.34 -9.14
CA GLY A 86 -9.31 -3.83 -8.87
C GLY A 86 -10.43 -4.53 -9.68
N PRO A 87 -11.69 -4.13 -9.45
CA PRO A 87 -12.86 -4.71 -10.15
C PRO A 87 -12.86 -4.49 -11.67
N PHE A 88 -12.14 -3.49 -12.17
CA PHE A 88 -12.18 -3.08 -13.58
C PHE A 88 -11.00 -3.57 -14.42
N ARG A 89 -10.12 -4.40 -13.86
CA ARG A 89 -8.94 -4.98 -14.54
C ARG A 89 -9.29 -5.53 -15.93
N GLN A 90 -10.33 -6.36 -15.99
CA GLN A 90 -10.79 -7.03 -17.21
C GLN A 90 -11.88 -6.26 -17.97
N ARG A 91 -12.36 -5.13 -17.44
CA ARG A 91 -13.38 -4.31 -18.09
C ARG A 91 -12.76 -3.55 -19.27
N PRO A 92 -13.40 -3.49 -20.45
CA PRO A 92 -12.91 -2.70 -21.58
C PRO A 92 -12.96 -1.20 -21.26
N ILE A 93 -11.89 -0.47 -21.59
CA ILE A 93 -11.69 0.94 -21.22
C ILE A 93 -12.80 1.85 -21.77
N GLU A 94 -13.31 1.54 -22.96
CA GLU A 94 -14.40 2.26 -23.62
C GLU A 94 -15.72 2.22 -22.83
N THR A 95 -15.87 1.27 -21.92
CA THR A 95 -17.07 1.12 -21.06
C THR A 95 -16.92 1.80 -19.70
N PHE A 96 -15.78 2.45 -19.42
CA PHE A 96 -15.53 3.09 -18.12
C PHE A 96 -16.45 4.29 -17.88
N VAL A 97 -16.92 4.93 -18.96
CA VAL A 97 -17.87 6.06 -18.90
C VAL A 97 -19.21 5.70 -18.26
N ASP A 98 -19.55 4.41 -18.22
CA ASP A 98 -20.79 3.85 -17.68
C ASP A 98 -20.61 3.23 -16.29
N ILE A 99 -19.42 3.34 -15.67
CA ILE A 99 -19.19 2.84 -14.31
C ILE A 99 -19.98 3.67 -13.30
N ILE A 100 -20.74 2.97 -12.45
CA ILE A 100 -21.48 3.53 -11.33
C ILE A 100 -20.86 3.13 -9.98
N VAL A 101 -21.26 3.81 -8.90
CA VAL A 101 -20.72 3.57 -7.55
C VAL A 101 -20.85 2.11 -7.11
N SER A 102 -21.99 1.46 -7.38
CA SER A 102 -22.20 0.06 -7.01
C SER A 102 -21.27 -0.90 -7.74
N ASP A 103 -20.86 -0.58 -8.98
CA ASP A 103 -19.88 -1.38 -9.72
C ASP A 103 -18.51 -1.30 -9.04
N ALA A 104 -18.10 -0.09 -8.65
CA ALA A 104 -16.78 0.16 -8.08
C ALA A 104 -16.65 -0.37 -6.65
N LEU A 105 -17.74 -0.41 -5.88
CA LEU A 105 -17.76 -0.94 -4.51
C LEU A 105 -17.69 -2.48 -4.44
N ASN A 106 -17.77 -3.19 -5.57
CA ASN A 106 -17.76 -4.64 -5.63
C ASN A 106 -16.32 -5.20 -5.81
N HIS A 107 -15.50 -5.13 -4.75
CA HIS A 107 -14.11 -5.57 -4.81
C HIS A 107 -13.97 -7.11 -4.83
N PRO A 108 -13.10 -7.71 -5.67
CA PRO A 108 -13.04 -9.17 -5.84
C PRO A 108 -12.49 -9.96 -4.64
N ASN A 109 -11.53 -9.38 -3.90
CA ASN A 109 -10.72 -10.15 -2.94
C ASN A 109 -10.79 -9.65 -1.49
N TRP A 110 -11.33 -8.45 -1.25
CA TRP A 110 -11.17 -7.76 0.03
C TRP A 110 -12.48 -7.07 0.41
N ASP A 111 -12.87 -7.18 1.68
CA ASP A 111 -13.95 -6.39 2.27
C ASP A 111 -13.33 -5.17 2.98
N MET A 112 -13.54 -3.98 2.42
CA MET A 112 -12.85 -2.75 2.82
C MET A 112 -13.78 -1.54 2.84
N GLY A 113 -13.34 -0.46 3.48
CA GLY A 113 -14.06 0.81 3.48
C GLY A 113 -14.25 1.39 2.07
N GLN A 114 -15.31 2.17 1.87
CA GLN A 114 -15.70 2.68 0.55
C GLN A 114 -14.57 3.44 -0.16
N LYS A 115 -13.84 4.32 0.55
CA LYS A 115 -12.75 5.13 -0.02
C LYS A 115 -11.65 4.27 -0.64
N ILE A 116 -11.08 3.33 0.13
CA ILE A 116 -10.01 2.44 -0.36
C ILE A 116 -10.52 1.51 -1.46
N THR A 117 -11.80 1.12 -1.42
CA THR A 117 -12.40 0.33 -2.50
C THR A 117 -12.46 1.11 -3.82
N ILE A 118 -12.81 2.40 -3.79
CA ILE A 118 -12.74 3.26 -4.99
C ILE A 118 -11.29 3.47 -5.44
N ASP A 119 -10.37 3.73 -4.51
CA ASP A 119 -8.95 3.86 -4.84
C ASP A 119 -8.37 2.60 -5.49
N SER A 120 -8.82 1.40 -5.06
CA SER A 120 -8.46 0.14 -5.70
C SER A 120 -9.02 0.05 -7.12
N ALA A 121 -10.28 0.47 -7.32
CA ALA A 121 -10.92 0.48 -8.63
C ALA A 121 -10.24 1.41 -9.64
N THR A 122 -9.72 2.56 -9.20
CA THR A 122 -8.94 3.49 -10.05
C THR A 122 -7.45 3.15 -10.14
N MET A 123 -7.01 2.15 -9.36
CA MET A 123 -5.60 1.88 -9.02
C MET A 123 -4.84 3.06 -8.41
N MET A 124 -5.53 4.12 -7.95
CA MET A 124 -4.89 5.15 -7.13
C MET A 124 -4.34 4.57 -5.84
N ASN A 125 -4.99 3.55 -5.26
CA ASN A 125 -4.50 2.86 -4.07
C ASN A 125 -3.05 2.39 -4.28
N LYS A 126 -2.78 1.71 -5.41
CA LYS A 126 -1.43 1.26 -5.75
C LYS A 126 -0.46 2.43 -5.98
N GLY A 127 -0.95 3.53 -6.55
CA GLY A 127 -0.17 4.77 -6.70
C GLY A 127 0.25 5.36 -5.34
N LEU A 128 -0.66 5.45 -4.37
CA LEU A 128 -0.35 5.91 -3.02
C LEU A 128 0.65 4.97 -2.32
N GLU A 129 0.52 3.67 -2.53
CA GLU A 129 1.44 2.67 -1.97
C GLU A 129 2.86 2.75 -2.56
N VAL A 130 3.03 3.22 -3.81
CA VAL A 130 4.35 3.55 -4.37
C VAL A 130 5.00 4.69 -3.59
N ILE A 131 4.24 5.74 -3.28
CA ILE A 131 4.72 6.89 -2.49
C ILE A 131 5.09 6.43 -1.08
N GLU A 132 4.26 5.57 -0.49
CA GLU A 132 4.52 4.98 0.81
C GLU A 132 5.79 4.13 0.82
N ALA A 133 5.99 3.26 -0.18
CA ALA A 133 7.18 2.41 -0.30
C ALA A 133 8.47 3.24 -0.49
N TYR A 134 8.39 4.34 -1.24
CA TYR A 134 9.49 5.30 -1.38
C TYR A 134 9.96 5.81 -0.01
N TRP A 135 9.01 6.20 0.86
CA TRP A 135 9.33 6.74 2.19
C TRP A 135 9.76 5.66 3.19
N LEU A 136 9.05 4.53 3.25
CA LEU A 136 9.32 3.44 4.21
C LEU A 136 10.68 2.80 4.00
N PHE A 137 11.01 2.49 2.75
CA PHE A 137 12.17 1.68 2.42
C PHE A 137 13.33 2.49 1.85
N ASN A 138 13.20 3.81 1.78
CA ASN A 138 14.24 4.73 1.29
C ASN A 138 14.78 4.30 -0.09
N MET A 139 13.87 3.92 -0.99
CA MET A 139 14.16 3.46 -2.35
C MET A 139 14.01 4.59 -3.35
N GLN A 140 14.72 4.49 -4.48
CA GLN A 140 14.44 5.37 -5.62
C GLN A 140 13.14 4.93 -6.31
N VAL A 141 12.45 5.88 -6.94
CA VAL A 141 11.19 5.61 -7.67
C VAL A 141 11.39 4.55 -8.76
N SER A 142 12.53 4.54 -9.43
CA SER A 142 12.91 3.54 -10.45
C SER A 142 13.15 2.13 -9.89
N GLN A 143 13.24 1.98 -8.57
CA GLN A 143 13.38 0.70 -7.87
C GLN A 143 12.04 0.17 -7.36
N ILE A 144 10.91 0.79 -7.71
CA ILE A 144 9.57 0.37 -7.27
C ILE A 144 8.74 0.02 -8.50
N ASP A 145 8.62 -1.28 -8.76
CA ASP A 145 7.81 -1.81 -9.86
C ASP A 145 6.43 -2.22 -9.35
N ILE A 146 5.41 -2.05 -10.20
CA ILE A 146 4.06 -2.55 -9.95
C ILE A 146 3.83 -3.78 -10.82
N VAL A 147 3.30 -4.83 -10.22
CA VAL A 147 2.83 -6.03 -10.93
C VAL A 147 1.41 -6.35 -10.51
N VAL A 148 0.52 -6.61 -11.46
CA VAL A 148 -0.85 -7.01 -11.14
C VAL A 148 -0.85 -8.52 -10.86
N HIS A 149 -1.26 -8.89 -9.65
CA HIS A 149 -1.44 -10.25 -9.15
C HIS A 149 -2.89 -10.45 -8.69
N PRO A 150 -3.78 -10.92 -9.59
CA PRO A 150 -5.22 -11.08 -9.34
C PRO A 150 -5.61 -11.85 -8.09
N GLN A 151 -4.82 -12.85 -7.69
CA GLN A 151 -5.15 -13.77 -6.61
C GLN A 151 -4.84 -13.18 -5.23
N SER A 152 -4.04 -12.11 -5.15
CA SER A 152 -3.64 -11.47 -3.89
C SER A 152 -3.04 -12.44 -2.85
N ILE A 153 -2.33 -13.47 -3.31
CA ILE A 153 -1.65 -14.46 -2.46
C ILE A 153 -0.21 -14.05 -2.19
N ILE A 154 0.49 -13.59 -3.23
CA ILE A 154 1.79 -12.94 -3.10
C ILE A 154 1.52 -11.47 -2.82
N HIS A 155 1.74 -11.06 -1.58
CA HIS A 155 1.39 -9.72 -1.11
C HIS A 155 2.40 -8.66 -1.55
N SER A 156 3.67 -9.00 -1.75
CA SER A 156 4.69 -8.22 -2.49
C SER A 156 6.01 -8.98 -2.49
N MET A 157 7.00 -8.47 -3.21
CA MET A 157 8.31 -9.12 -3.36
C MET A 157 9.47 -8.12 -3.30
N VAL A 158 10.66 -8.64 -3.02
CA VAL A 158 11.93 -7.91 -3.04
C VAL A 158 12.91 -8.68 -3.92
N GLU A 159 13.45 -8.01 -4.93
CA GLU A 159 14.50 -8.49 -5.81
C GLU A 159 15.86 -7.98 -5.31
N PHE A 160 16.84 -8.88 -5.26
CA PHE A 160 18.20 -8.61 -4.83
C PHE A 160 19.16 -8.55 -6.02
N LYS A 161 20.34 -7.95 -5.80
CA LYS A 161 21.36 -7.72 -6.83
C LYS A 161 21.92 -8.98 -7.49
N ASP A 162 21.75 -10.14 -6.87
CA ASP A 162 22.13 -11.43 -7.43
C ASP A 162 21.02 -12.06 -8.31
N GLY A 163 19.88 -11.38 -8.45
CA GLY A 163 18.71 -11.83 -9.20
C GLY A 163 17.77 -12.74 -8.40
N SER A 164 18.05 -12.98 -7.12
CA SER A 164 17.12 -13.70 -6.24
C SER A 164 15.92 -12.81 -5.90
N ILE A 165 14.75 -13.43 -5.71
CA ILE A 165 13.53 -12.74 -5.30
C ILE A 165 12.98 -13.44 -4.07
N LYS A 166 12.69 -12.66 -3.03
CA LYS A 166 11.88 -13.09 -1.89
C LYS A 166 10.47 -12.56 -2.03
N ALA A 167 9.51 -13.41 -1.73
CA ALA A 167 8.10 -13.09 -1.74
C ALA A 167 7.49 -13.47 -0.39
N GLN A 168 6.64 -12.61 0.16
CA GLN A 168 5.79 -12.98 1.29
C GLN A 168 4.42 -13.39 0.73
N MET A 169 3.93 -14.53 1.21
CA MET A 169 2.71 -15.17 0.72
C MET A 169 1.77 -15.51 1.87
N GLY A 170 0.47 -15.35 1.66
CA GLY A 170 -0.53 -15.66 2.67
C GLY A 170 -1.93 -15.71 2.07
N VAL A 171 -2.90 -16.05 2.93
CA VAL A 171 -4.30 -15.73 2.63
C VAL A 171 -4.48 -14.21 2.74
N PRO A 172 -5.34 -13.57 1.92
CA PRO A 172 -5.60 -12.13 1.98
C PRO A 172 -6.35 -11.76 3.27
N ASP A 173 -5.61 -11.65 4.37
CA ASP A 173 -6.10 -11.33 5.70
C ASP A 173 -5.15 -10.37 6.43
N MET A 174 -5.66 -9.17 6.74
CA MET A 174 -4.92 -8.13 7.45
C MET A 174 -4.49 -8.53 8.88
N LYS A 175 -5.05 -9.60 9.46
CA LYS A 175 -4.59 -10.11 10.76
C LYS A 175 -3.11 -10.47 10.75
N VAL A 176 -2.58 -10.93 9.61
CA VAL A 176 -1.15 -11.30 9.48
C VAL A 176 -0.25 -10.08 9.58
N PRO A 177 -0.36 -9.04 8.74
CA PRO A 177 0.50 -7.86 8.85
C PRO A 177 0.27 -7.08 10.15
N ILE A 178 -0.96 -7.02 10.67
CA ILE A 178 -1.24 -6.41 11.99
C ILE A 178 -0.50 -7.17 13.10
N GLN A 179 -0.60 -8.50 13.15
CA GLN A 179 0.12 -9.28 14.17
C GLN A 179 1.62 -9.07 14.03
N TYR A 180 2.15 -9.14 12.82
CA TYR A 180 3.59 -9.01 12.61
C TYR A 180 4.14 -7.67 13.10
N ALA A 181 3.44 -6.55 12.81
CA ALA A 181 3.82 -5.24 13.34
C ALA A 181 3.77 -5.16 14.87
N LEU A 182 2.85 -5.88 15.52
CA LEU A 182 2.71 -5.90 16.99
C LEU A 182 3.67 -6.86 17.69
N THR A 183 4.14 -7.91 17.00
CA THR A 183 4.92 -9.00 17.61
C THR A 183 6.34 -9.12 17.10
N TYR A 184 6.73 -8.29 16.13
CA TYR A 184 8.07 -8.23 15.57
C TYR A 184 9.14 -8.22 16.69
N PRO A 185 10.21 -9.03 16.58
CA PRO A 185 10.60 -9.85 15.43
C PRO A 185 10.00 -11.25 15.39
N ASN A 186 9.02 -11.56 16.23
CA ASN A 186 8.47 -12.90 16.38
C ASN A 186 7.19 -13.10 15.55
N HIS A 187 7.01 -14.32 15.04
CA HIS A 187 5.71 -14.80 14.57
C HIS A 187 5.06 -15.60 15.69
N LEU A 188 3.83 -15.22 16.09
CA LEU A 188 3.09 -15.94 17.12
C LEU A 188 2.12 -16.95 16.50
N ASP A 189 1.73 -17.94 17.30
CA ASP A 189 0.69 -18.88 16.91
C ASP A 189 -0.64 -18.15 16.73
N ALA A 190 -1.37 -18.53 15.68
CA ALA A 190 -2.60 -17.89 15.30
C ALA A 190 -3.64 -18.91 14.79
N PRO A 191 -4.93 -18.77 15.17
CA PRO A 191 -5.97 -19.74 14.87
C PRO A 191 -6.69 -19.51 13.53
N TRP A 192 -6.17 -18.63 12.66
CA TRP A 192 -6.77 -18.32 11.36
C TRP A 192 -6.31 -19.28 10.26
N GLU A 193 -6.98 -19.15 9.11
CA GLU A 193 -6.77 -19.97 7.92
C GLU A 193 -5.31 -19.99 7.46
N ARG A 194 -4.87 -21.15 6.98
CA ARG A 194 -3.53 -21.36 6.44
C ARG A 194 -3.64 -21.61 4.94
N LEU A 195 -2.71 -21.02 4.19
CA LEU A 195 -2.61 -21.23 2.75
C LEU A 195 -2.32 -22.71 2.44
N ASP A 196 -3.17 -23.35 1.64
CA ASP A 196 -2.93 -24.71 1.12
C ASP A 196 -2.59 -24.66 -0.37
N PHE A 197 -1.31 -24.87 -0.69
CA PHE A 197 -0.82 -24.91 -2.06
C PHE A 197 -1.45 -26.00 -2.93
N LYS A 198 -1.99 -27.08 -2.34
CA LYS A 198 -2.63 -28.16 -3.10
C LYS A 198 -3.97 -27.73 -3.69
N SER A 199 -4.64 -26.75 -3.10
CA SER A 199 -5.94 -26.23 -3.54
C SER A 199 -5.89 -24.84 -4.14
N LEU A 200 -4.73 -24.18 -4.12
CA LEU A 200 -4.55 -22.78 -4.52
C LEU A 200 -4.83 -22.52 -6.02
N GLY A 201 -4.49 -23.48 -6.88
CA GLY A 201 -4.54 -23.30 -8.33
C GLY A 201 -3.42 -22.41 -8.86
N ASP A 202 -3.71 -21.66 -9.92
CA ASP A 202 -2.71 -20.86 -10.64
C ASP A 202 -2.50 -19.48 -10.01
N LEU A 203 -1.23 -19.07 -9.90
CA LEU A 203 -0.83 -17.71 -9.60
C LEU A 203 -0.40 -17.03 -10.91
N SER A 204 -1.02 -15.90 -11.23
CA SER A 204 -0.75 -15.15 -12.47
C SER A 204 -0.22 -13.76 -12.16
N PHE A 205 0.57 -13.24 -13.10
CA PHE A 205 1.12 -11.88 -13.05
C PHE A 205 0.94 -11.21 -14.40
N GLU A 206 0.60 -9.92 -14.39
CA GLU A 206 0.49 -9.10 -15.58
C GLU A 206 1.04 -7.69 -15.32
N ALA A 207 1.45 -7.02 -16.40
CA ALA A 207 1.88 -5.61 -16.31
C ALA A 207 0.66 -4.71 -16.01
N PRO A 208 0.82 -3.64 -15.22
CA PRO A 208 -0.24 -2.66 -15.01
C PRO A 208 -0.55 -1.92 -16.32
N ASP A 209 -1.84 -1.70 -16.58
CA ASP A 209 -2.30 -0.93 -17.73
C ASP A 209 -2.38 0.56 -17.36
N PHE A 210 -1.31 1.30 -17.64
CA PHE A 210 -1.22 2.73 -17.32
C PHE A 210 -2.12 3.63 -18.19
N ASP A 211 -2.65 3.13 -19.30
CA ASP A 211 -3.57 3.89 -20.15
C ASP A 211 -5.00 3.73 -19.63
N LYS A 212 -5.36 2.52 -19.16
CA LYS A 212 -6.61 2.24 -18.44
C LYS A 212 -6.64 2.89 -17.05
N PHE A 213 -5.51 2.91 -16.34
CA PHE A 213 -5.42 3.42 -14.96
C PHE A 213 -4.42 4.58 -14.85
N PRO A 214 -4.80 5.80 -15.28
CA PRO A 214 -3.91 6.95 -15.29
C PRO A 214 -3.51 7.44 -13.88
N CYS A 215 -4.28 7.07 -12.84
CA CYS A 215 -3.96 7.43 -11.46
C CYS A 215 -2.58 6.95 -11.01
N ILE A 216 -2.11 5.82 -11.54
CA ILE A 216 -0.76 5.31 -11.26
C ILE A 216 0.29 6.31 -11.76
N LYS A 217 0.14 6.80 -13.01
CA LYS A 217 1.05 7.81 -13.58
C LYS A 217 1.06 9.09 -12.74
N LEU A 218 -0.09 9.52 -12.22
CA LEU A 218 -0.19 10.71 -11.37
C LEU A 218 0.61 10.57 -10.06
N ALA A 219 0.63 9.37 -9.46
CA ALA A 219 1.44 9.09 -8.29
C ALA A 219 2.95 9.21 -8.59
N TYR A 220 3.43 8.57 -9.66
CA TYR A 220 4.83 8.71 -10.10
C TYR A 220 5.19 10.18 -10.40
N MET A 221 4.34 10.91 -11.11
CA MET A 221 4.55 12.34 -11.38
C MET A 221 4.62 13.19 -10.10
N SER A 222 3.86 12.82 -9.06
CA SER A 222 3.89 13.51 -7.77
C SER A 222 5.21 13.28 -7.03
N LEU A 223 5.77 12.07 -7.11
CA LEU A 223 7.09 11.74 -6.58
C LEU A 223 8.20 12.44 -7.34
N ASP A 224 8.15 12.47 -8.66
CA ASP A 224 9.17 13.16 -9.46
C ASP A 224 9.23 14.66 -9.13
N LYS A 225 8.09 15.27 -8.81
CA LYS A 225 7.99 16.67 -8.43
C LYS A 225 8.41 16.94 -6.99
N MET A 226 8.26 15.97 -6.10
CA MET A 226 8.51 16.09 -4.65
C MET A 226 7.80 17.32 -4.02
N GLY A 227 8.26 17.72 -2.82
CA GLY A 227 7.69 18.82 -2.07
C GLY A 227 6.25 18.52 -1.67
N THR A 228 5.34 19.44 -1.95
CA THR A 228 3.92 19.30 -1.59
C THR A 228 3.09 18.52 -2.62
N ALA A 229 3.69 18.05 -3.72
CA ALA A 229 2.94 17.40 -4.80
C ALA A 229 2.21 16.12 -4.36
N PRO A 230 2.82 15.20 -3.57
CA PRO A 230 2.10 14.04 -3.02
C PRO A 230 0.93 14.42 -2.11
N ALA A 231 1.07 15.47 -1.29
CA ALA A 231 -0.01 15.96 -0.44
C ALA A 231 -1.17 16.53 -1.27
N VAL A 232 -0.87 17.28 -2.35
CA VAL A 232 -1.89 17.78 -3.29
C VAL A 232 -2.60 16.62 -3.98
N LEU A 233 -1.87 15.59 -4.41
CA LEU A 233 -2.43 14.39 -5.02
C LEU A 233 -3.42 13.70 -4.07
N ASN A 234 -3.03 13.46 -2.81
CA ASN A 234 -3.90 12.83 -1.82
C ASN A 234 -5.18 13.63 -1.60
N MET A 235 -5.06 14.94 -1.38
CA MET A 235 -6.23 15.80 -1.13
C MET A 235 -7.17 15.88 -2.33
N ALA A 236 -6.61 15.96 -3.54
CA ALA A 236 -7.40 15.95 -4.77
C ALA A 236 -8.10 14.60 -4.97
N ASN A 237 -7.40 13.50 -4.70
CA ASN A 237 -7.98 12.15 -4.76
C ASN A 237 -9.15 11.99 -3.79
N ASP A 238 -8.96 12.31 -2.50
CA ASP A 238 -10.01 12.18 -1.50
C ASP A 238 -11.27 12.97 -1.91
N TYR A 239 -11.09 14.20 -2.39
CA TYR A 239 -12.19 15.02 -2.89
C TYR A 239 -12.91 14.37 -4.10
N CYS A 240 -12.17 13.89 -5.09
CA CYS A 240 -12.74 13.21 -6.26
C CYS A 240 -13.46 11.92 -5.88
N VAL A 241 -12.90 11.12 -4.98
CA VAL A 241 -13.53 9.87 -4.50
C VAL A 241 -14.86 10.18 -3.82
N TYR A 242 -14.93 11.17 -2.94
CA TYR A 242 -16.20 11.55 -2.30
C TYR A 242 -17.22 12.09 -3.31
N LYS A 243 -16.78 12.87 -4.30
CA LYS A 243 -17.66 13.33 -5.37
C LYS A 243 -18.20 12.17 -6.22
N PHE A 244 -17.37 11.17 -6.51
CA PHE A 244 -17.81 9.97 -7.22
C PHE A 244 -18.79 9.14 -6.39
N LEU A 245 -18.48 8.91 -5.10
CA LEU A 245 -19.35 8.20 -4.16
C LEU A 245 -20.72 8.88 -3.99
N ASN A 246 -20.78 10.21 -4.09
CA ASN A 246 -22.02 10.99 -4.06
C ASN A 246 -22.71 11.11 -5.43
N GLU A 247 -22.22 10.41 -6.47
CA GLU A 247 -22.73 10.47 -7.84
C GLU A 247 -22.68 11.88 -8.48
N GLU A 248 -21.77 12.74 -8.00
CA GLU A 248 -21.61 14.12 -8.47
C GLU A 248 -20.65 14.22 -9.67
N ILE A 249 -19.76 13.23 -9.84
CA ILE A 249 -18.87 13.09 -10.99
C ILE A 249 -18.90 11.64 -11.50
N LYS A 250 -18.42 11.43 -12.73
CA LYS A 250 -18.20 10.10 -13.30
C LYS A 250 -16.94 9.46 -12.74
N PHE A 251 -16.78 8.16 -12.98
CA PHE A 251 -15.56 7.42 -12.63
C PHE A 251 -14.31 7.93 -13.35
N THR A 252 -14.45 8.34 -14.62
CA THR A 252 -13.37 8.87 -15.48
C THR A 252 -13.23 10.38 -15.42
#